data_AF-A0A7S4PY55-F1
#
_entry.id   AF-A0A7S4PY55-F1
#
_cell.length_a   1.000
_cell.length_b   1.000
_cell.length_c   1.000
_cell.angle_alpha   90.00
_cell.angle_beta   90.00
_cell.angle_gamma   90.00
#
_symmetry.space_group_name_H-M   'P 1'
#
loop_
_entity.id
_entity.type
_entity.pdbx_description
1 polymer ?
#
loop_
_entity_poly.entity_id
_entity_poly.type
_entity_poly.pdbx_seq_one_letter_code
_entity_poly.pdbx_strand_id
1 'polypeptide(L)'
;PSLAQAMGSRSAAESSRSAGLACSGGMGRPLRCLCQMFGLRPEFDLDEPDDVDSSLPEVIFSAQQTVLANIMVVSALLLGFIVTGTLLSIGLSGHDNYGITELVKFFCWSSAAAMFAFISLITSFLTSVWGAHRMLAGGAVEAARSLSSGSVLRRILAESSLYMSMFCFLASLNIYIWMVYSGPDICPTYRGSASFCARLGEDLYVASAPFCKPRCQLLDIHGDGRRCRAGDNMTECLCKEVCKFDWEQPFNWSTHASVPNPGVAVHHYHWFGYKPLEPMPKAAREKIVTAASSLMCNHERLEDEKEHCFEIGSPDCTSIFVAWQKSEECMEGSIQDAWQCSKVCSWTRGYPPRAALKLTTDLTFIPLAVVLILLTFTRLIVMALRAYYVFSRRRTRVHDMLLGNHPREDGEGSESGSDSPL
;
A
#
# COMPACT_ATOMS: atom_id res chain seq x y z
N PRO A 1 10.72 -5.08 16.66
CA PRO A 1 10.20 -6.46 16.54
C PRO A 1 9.37 -6.84 17.78
N SER A 2 8.11 -6.40 17.80
CA SER A 2 7.03 -6.84 18.71
C SER A 2 5.87 -5.83 18.65
N LEU A 3 5.14 -5.78 17.53
CA LEU A 3 3.77 -5.23 17.48
C LEU A 3 3.00 -5.56 16.19
N ALA A 4 3.49 -6.48 15.35
CA ALA A 4 2.87 -6.86 14.07
C ALA A 4 2.31 -8.29 14.05
N GLN A 5 2.05 -8.91 15.21
CA GLN A 5 1.73 -10.34 15.29
C GLN A 5 0.56 -10.65 16.25
N ALA A 6 -0.46 -9.80 16.28
CA ALA A 6 -1.63 -9.99 17.15
C ALA A 6 -3.00 -9.73 16.49
N MET A 7 -3.12 -9.84 15.17
CA MET A 7 -4.41 -9.90 14.48
C MET A 7 -4.37 -10.94 13.36
N GLY A 8 -4.49 -12.22 13.73
CA GLY A 8 -4.47 -13.29 12.74
C GLY A 8 -4.60 -14.67 13.37
N SER A 9 -5.74 -14.96 14.01
CA SER A 9 -6.27 -16.34 14.15
C SER A 9 -7.50 -16.36 15.05
N ARG A 10 -8.70 -16.28 14.46
CA ARG A 10 -9.98 -16.87 14.92
C ARG A 10 -11.16 -16.19 14.20
N SER A 11 -11.47 -16.68 13.00
CA SER A 11 -12.84 -16.72 12.42
C SER A 11 -12.76 -17.17 10.96
N ALA A 12 -12.32 -18.40 10.74
CA ALA A 12 -12.40 -19.05 9.43
C ALA A 12 -12.38 -20.58 9.63
N ALA A 13 -13.28 -21.08 10.47
CA ALA A 13 -13.43 -22.51 10.69
C ALA A 13 -14.90 -22.87 10.96
N GLU A 14 -15.84 -22.25 10.23
CA GLU A 14 -17.25 -22.68 10.23
C GLU A 14 -18.02 -22.08 9.06
N SER A 15 -17.57 -22.30 7.82
CA SER A 15 -18.42 -22.15 6.62
C SER A 15 -17.82 -22.89 5.43
N SER A 16 -17.62 -24.20 5.59
CA SER A 16 -17.21 -25.09 4.49
C SER A 16 -17.82 -26.48 4.71
N ARG A 17 -19.15 -26.52 4.74
CA ARG A 17 -19.94 -27.72 4.52
C ARG A 17 -21.19 -27.36 3.73
N SER A 18 -21.07 -27.36 2.41
CA SER A 18 -22.10 -27.83 1.45
C SER A 18 -21.74 -27.42 0.02
N ALA A 19 -22.16 -28.26 -0.93
CA ALA A 19 -21.97 -28.18 -2.39
C ALA A 19 -20.64 -28.71 -2.95
N GLY A 20 -20.36 -29.99 -2.68
CA GLY A 20 -19.69 -30.83 -3.66
C GLY A 20 -20.65 -31.13 -4.81
N LEU A 21 -20.51 -30.42 -5.93
CA LEU A 21 -21.15 -30.76 -7.21
C LEU A 21 -20.07 -31.18 -8.19
N ALA A 22 -19.92 -32.49 -8.36
CA ALA A 22 -19.04 -33.10 -9.33
C ALA A 22 -19.57 -32.84 -10.77
N CYS A 23 -18.85 -32.03 -11.55
CA CYS A 23 -19.08 -31.93 -12.99
C CYS A 23 -18.28 -33.02 -13.72
N SER A 24 -18.83 -34.23 -13.81
CA SER A 24 -18.28 -35.31 -14.66
C SER A 24 -19.02 -35.41 -15.99
N GLY A 25 -18.26 -35.50 -17.10
CA GLY A 25 -18.71 -35.99 -18.41
C GLY A 25 -19.18 -34.94 -19.44
N GLY A 26 -18.34 -34.68 -20.46
CA GLY A 26 -18.74 -34.06 -21.74
C GLY A 26 -17.89 -32.86 -22.18
N MET A 27 -17.22 -32.97 -23.33
CA MET A 27 -16.31 -31.97 -23.95
C MET A 27 -16.93 -30.57 -24.24
N GLY A 28 -18.21 -30.33 -23.94
CA GLY A 28 -18.87 -29.02 -24.06
C GLY A 28 -19.03 -28.22 -22.76
N ARG A 29 -18.55 -28.71 -21.61
CA ARG A 29 -18.79 -28.10 -20.28
C ARG A 29 -17.85 -26.98 -19.77
N PRO A 30 -16.61 -26.75 -20.27
CA PRO A 30 -15.76 -25.71 -19.66
C PRO A 30 -16.36 -24.30 -19.80
N LEU A 31 -17.10 -24.04 -20.87
CA LEU A 31 -17.83 -22.78 -21.09
C LEU A 31 -18.98 -22.58 -20.09
N ARG A 32 -19.69 -23.64 -19.66
CA ARG A 32 -20.78 -23.50 -18.67
C ARG A 32 -20.24 -23.19 -17.27
N CYS A 33 -19.14 -23.79 -16.86
CA CYS A 33 -18.49 -23.46 -15.59
C CYS A 33 -17.92 -22.04 -15.59
N LEU A 34 -17.30 -21.59 -16.70
CA LEU A 34 -16.85 -20.21 -16.84
C LEU A 34 -18.02 -19.22 -16.79
N CYS A 35 -19.14 -19.49 -17.48
CA CYS A 35 -20.33 -18.64 -17.39
C CYS A 35 -20.90 -18.58 -15.97
N GLN A 36 -20.93 -19.68 -15.23
CA GLN A 36 -21.40 -19.69 -13.86
C GLN A 36 -20.45 -18.95 -12.91
N MET A 37 -19.14 -19.08 -13.11
CA MET A 37 -18.09 -18.40 -12.34
C MET A 37 -18.03 -16.89 -12.60
N PHE A 38 -18.32 -16.45 -13.83
CA PHE A 38 -18.46 -15.04 -14.21
C PHE A 38 -19.89 -14.49 -14.03
N GLY A 39 -20.80 -15.28 -13.44
CA GLY A 39 -22.19 -14.89 -13.19
C GLY A 39 -22.99 -14.56 -14.44
N LEU A 40 -22.58 -15.07 -15.61
CA LEU A 40 -23.34 -15.03 -16.87
C LEU A 40 -24.48 -16.04 -16.77
N ARG A 41 -25.45 -15.77 -15.91
CA ARG A 41 -26.72 -16.50 -15.94
C ARG A 41 -27.51 -15.94 -17.14
N PRO A 42 -27.99 -16.78 -18.08
CA PRO A 42 -28.84 -16.31 -19.15
C PRO A 42 -30.05 -15.60 -18.52
N GLU A 43 -30.35 -14.40 -18.99
CA GLU A 43 -31.60 -13.71 -18.69
C GLU A 43 -32.73 -14.65 -19.10
N PHE A 44 -33.43 -15.20 -18.11
CA PHE A 44 -34.63 -15.97 -18.32
C PHE A 44 -35.66 -15.06 -18.97
N ASP A 45 -36.18 -15.48 -20.12
CA ASP A 45 -37.44 -14.94 -20.59
C ASP A 45 -38.52 -15.30 -19.62
N LEU A 46 -39.00 -14.28 -18.92
CA LEU A 46 -40.31 -14.28 -18.32
C LEU A 46 -41.32 -14.06 -19.45
N ASP A 47 -41.41 -15.02 -20.39
CA ASP A 47 -42.64 -15.20 -21.17
C ASP A 47 -43.56 -16.02 -20.27
N GLU A 48 -44.57 -15.37 -19.71
CA GLU A 48 -45.47 -15.81 -18.64
C GLU A 48 -45.87 -17.29 -18.74
N PRO A 49 -45.40 -18.17 -17.84
CA PRO A 49 -46.18 -19.28 -17.33
C PRO A 49 -46.99 -18.77 -16.13
N ASP A 50 -48.30 -19.00 -16.14
CA ASP A 50 -49.23 -18.58 -15.07
C ASP A 50 -48.93 -19.15 -13.66
N ASP A 51 -47.91 -20.00 -13.50
CA ASP A 51 -47.49 -20.64 -12.25
C ASP A 51 -46.03 -20.32 -11.83
N VAL A 52 -45.47 -19.16 -12.23
CA VAL A 52 -44.12 -18.78 -11.75
C VAL A 52 -44.15 -18.40 -10.28
N ASP A 53 -43.44 -19.18 -9.47
CA ASP A 53 -43.11 -18.93 -8.07
C ASP A 53 -42.88 -17.42 -7.80
N SER A 54 -43.82 -16.80 -7.10
CA SER A 54 -43.81 -15.38 -6.73
C SER A 54 -42.57 -14.96 -5.92
N SER A 55 -41.82 -15.94 -5.41
CA SER A 55 -40.57 -15.76 -4.67
C SER A 55 -39.35 -15.42 -5.55
N LEU A 56 -39.34 -15.78 -6.84
CA LEU A 56 -38.15 -15.63 -7.68
C LEU A 56 -37.70 -14.17 -7.88
N PRO A 57 -38.59 -13.19 -8.16
CA PRO A 57 -38.21 -11.79 -8.32
C PRO A 57 -37.61 -11.18 -7.04
N GLU A 58 -38.11 -11.57 -5.87
CA GLU A 58 -37.58 -11.14 -4.58
C GLU A 58 -36.16 -11.63 -4.35
N VAL A 59 -35.87 -12.89 -4.70
CA VAL A 59 -34.52 -13.47 -4.62
C VAL A 59 -33.55 -12.72 -5.53
N ILE A 60 -33.96 -12.40 -6.76
CA ILE A 60 -33.11 -11.65 -7.71
C ILE A 60 -32.84 -10.24 -7.20
N PHE A 61 -33.87 -9.55 -6.72
CA PHE A 61 -33.76 -8.20 -6.15
C PHE A 61 -32.81 -8.19 -4.94
N SER A 62 -33.01 -9.12 -3.99
CA SER A 62 -32.19 -9.26 -2.78
C SER A 62 -30.72 -9.51 -3.11
N ALA A 63 -30.45 -10.40 -4.07
CA ALA A 63 -29.10 -10.67 -4.53
C ALA A 63 -28.43 -9.43 -5.16
N GLN A 64 -29.16 -8.66 -5.96
CA GLN A 64 -28.64 -7.43 -6.58
C GLN A 64 -28.39 -6.33 -5.56
N GLN A 65 -29.29 -6.14 -4.59
CA GLN A 65 -29.10 -5.20 -3.49
C GLN A 65 -27.88 -5.56 -2.65
N THR A 66 -27.66 -6.85 -2.38
CA THR A 66 -26.49 -7.31 -1.64
C THR A 66 -25.19 -6.97 -2.37
N VAL A 67 -25.14 -7.13 -3.70
CA VAL A 67 -23.95 -6.73 -4.47
C VAL A 67 -23.72 -5.22 -4.43
N LEU A 68 -24.77 -4.41 -4.60
CA LEU A 68 -24.65 -2.95 -4.51
C LEU A 68 -24.20 -2.51 -3.11
N ALA A 69 -24.74 -3.14 -2.05
CA ALA A 69 -24.33 -2.90 -0.67
C ALA A 69 -22.84 -3.22 -0.47
N ASN A 70 -22.36 -4.35 -1.00
CA ASN A 70 -20.94 -4.69 -0.93
C ASN A 70 -20.06 -3.66 -1.66
N ILE A 71 -20.46 -3.21 -2.86
CA ILE A 71 -19.72 -2.17 -3.60
C ILE A 71 -19.70 -0.86 -2.80
N MET A 72 -20.82 -0.45 -2.20
CA MET A 72 -20.89 0.73 -1.35
C MET A 72 -19.92 0.64 -0.17
N VAL A 73 -19.94 -0.48 0.57
CA VAL A 73 -19.08 -0.69 1.73
C VAL A 73 -17.60 -0.65 1.33
N VAL A 74 -17.21 -1.40 0.29
CA VAL A 74 -15.81 -1.43 -0.16
C VAL A 74 -15.36 -0.06 -0.67
N SER A 75 -16.22 0.65 -1.42
CA SER A 75 -15.90 2.00 -1.92
C SER A 75 -15.75 3.00 -0.78
N ALA A 76 -16.61 2.95 0.23
CA ALA A 76 -16.55 3.82 1.40
C ALA A 76 -15.29 3.55 2.25
N LEU A 77 -14.95 2.29 2.48
CA LEU A 77 -13.72 1.91 3.18
C LEU A 77 -12.47 2.37 2.44
N LEU A 78 -12.43 2.19 1.12
CA LEU A 78 -11.30 2.57 0.29
C LEU A 78 -11.16 4.10 0.21
N LEU A 79 -12.26 4.83 0.05
CA LEU A 79 -12.30 6.29 0.13
C LEU A 79 -11.79 6.79 1.49
N GLY A 80 -12.32 6.23 2.58
CA GLY A 80 -11.92 6.57 3.93
C GLY A 80 -10.43 6.33 4.15
N PHE A 81 -9.92 5.16 3.75
CA PHE A 81 -8.50 4.83 3.83
C PHE A 81 -7.61 5.78 3.02
N ILE A 82 -8.01 6.14 1.80
CA ILE A 82 -7.20 7.05 0.97
C ILE A 82 -7.19 8.45 1.59
N VAL A 83 -8.36 9.01 1.91
CA VAL A 83 -8.46 10.38 2.41
C VAL A 83 -7.79 10.52 3.78
N THR A 84 -8.13 9.62 4.72
CA THR A 84 -7.62 9.73 6.10
C THR A 84 -6.26 9.08 6.29
N GLY A 85 -6.01 7.93 5.65
CA GLY A 85 -4.76 7.20 5.80
C GLY A 85 -3.64 7.80 4.96
N THR A 86 -3.86 7.99 3.65
CA THR A 86 -2.75 8.35 2.75
C THR A 86 -2.50 9.85 2.65
N LEU A 87 -3.55 10.68 2.57
CA LEU A 87 -3.38 12.12 2.38
C LEU A 87 -3.00 12.83 3.69
N LEU A 88 -3.63 12.47 4.82
CA LEU A 88 -3.29 13.09 6.11
C LEU A 88 -1.94 12.61 6.66
N SER A 89 -1.56 11.35 6.44
CA SER A 89 -0.29 10.83 6.99
C SER A 89 0.93 11.57 6.44
N ILE A 90 0.91 12.00 5.18
CA ILE A 90 2.01 12.78 4.59
C ILE A 90 1.98 14.22 5.09
N GLY A 91 0.79 14.80 5.29
CA GLY A 91 0.66 16.15 5.84
C GLY A 91 1.18 16.28 7.28
N LEU A 92 1.10 15.20 8.07
CA LEU A 92 1.56 15.18 9.46
C LEU A 92 3.06 14.84 9.59
N SER A 93 3.67 14.24 8.58
CA SER A 93 5.09 13.82 8.63
C SER A 93 6.07 14.94 8.30
N GLY A 94 5.76 16.21 8.62
CA GLY A 94 6.45 17.44 8.18
C GLY A 94 7.96 17.55 8.39
N HIS A 95 8.61 16.50 8.88
CA HIS A 95 10.05 16.30 8.97
C HIS A 95 10.70 15.69 7.72
N ASP A 96 9.96 14.96 6.90
CA ASP A 96 10.54 14.31 5.72
C ASP A 96 10.51 15.27 4.51
N ASN A 97 11.68 15.76 4.09
CA ASN A 97 11.84 16.59 2.90
C ASN A 97 11.67 15.76 1.61
N TYR A 98 10.43 15.56 1.18
CA TYR A 98 10.13 14.92 -0.10
C TYR A 98 10.34 15.88 -1.27
N GLY A 99 10.85 15.37 -2.40
CA GLY A 99 10.91 16.13 -3.64
C GLY A 99 9.50 16.52 -4.10
N ILE A 100 9.28 17.81 -4.38
CA ILE A 100 7.96 18.36 -4.76
C ILE A 100 7.35 17.60 -5.94
N THR A 101 8.17 17.18 -6.90
CA THR A 101 7.70 16.44 -8.09
C THR A 101 7.10 15.09 -7.74
N GLU A 102 7.71 14.33 -6.83
CA GLU A 102 7.20 13.02 -6.40
C GLU A 102 5.97 13.18 -5.51
N LEU A 103 5.98 14.21 -4.65
CA LEU A 103 4.83 14.56 -3.82
C LEU A 103 3.60 14.89 -4.67
N VAL A 104 3.74 15.72 -5.71
CA VAL A 104 2.65 16.08 -6.62
C VAL A 104 2.13 14.85 -7.39
N LYS A 105 3.04 13.98 -7.87
CA LYS A 105 2.62 12.72 -8.52
C LYS A 105 1.82 11.85 -7.56
N PHE A 106 2.31 11.67 -6.33
CA PHE A 106 1.60 10.92 -5.30
C PHE A 106 0.21 11.50 -5.04
N PHE A 107 0.09 12.82 -4.85
CA PHE A 107 -1.19 13.48 -4.62
C PHE A 107 -2.14 13.32 -5.81
N CYS A 108 -1.64 13.42 -7.04
CA CYS A 108 -2.44 13.23 -8.25
C CYS A 108 -3.05 11.82 -8.31
N TRP A 109 -2.25 10.77 -8.11
CA TRP A 109 -2.72 9.39 -8.13
C TRP A 109 -3.65 9.06 -6.96
N SER A 110 -3.32 9.51 -5.74
CA SER A 110 -4.16 9.31 -4.56
C SER A 110 -5.50 10.05 -4.68
N SER A 111 -5.50 11.28 -5.20
CA SER A 111 -6.74 12.04 -5.44
C SER A 111 -7.59 11.40 -6.53
N ALA A 112 -6.98 10.93 -7.63
CA ALA A 112 -7.69 10.18 -8.66
C ALA A 112 -8.33 8.91 -8.09
N ALA A 113 -7.59 8.16 -7.25
CA ALA A 113 -8.12 6.99 -6.57
C ALA A 113 -9.33 7.33 -5.69
N ALA A 114 -9.24 8.38 -4.86
CA ALA A 114 -10.34 8.85 -4.02
C ALA A 114 -11.56 9.27 -4.86
N MET A 115 -11.35 10.01 -5.95
CA MET A 115 -12.43 10.43 -6.84
C MET A 115 -13.16 9.23 -7.48
N PHE A 116 -12.43 8.22 -7.95
CA PHE A 116 -13.06 7.01 -8.50
C PHE A 116 -13.80 6.19 -7.43
N ALA A 117 -13.28 6.11 -6.20
CA ALA A 117 -14.00 5.47 -5.09
C ALA A 117 -15.29 6.21 -4.76
N PHE A 118 -15.24 7.54 -4.75
CA PHE A 118 -16.41 8.38 -4.51
C PHE A 118 -17.47 8.22 -5.61
N ILE A 119 -17.06 8.20 -6.89
CA ILE A 119 -17.98 7.94 -8.01
C ILE A 119 -18.63 6.55 -7.88
N SER A 120 -17.85 5.52 -7.55
CA SER A 120 -18.35 4.17 -7.30
C SER A 120 -19.40 4.13 -6.17
N LEU A 121 -19.11 4.83 -5.07
CA LEU A 121 -20.00 4.92 -3.91
C LEU A 121 -21.33 5.60 -4.29
N ILE A 122 -21.28 6.78 -4.91
CA ILE A 122 -22.46 7.55 -5.29
C ILE A 122 -23.32 6.79 -6.32
N THR A 123 -22.69 6.22 -7.35
CA THR A 123 -23.42 5.47 -8.38
C THR A 123 -24.08 4.21 -7.81
N SER A 124 -23.41 3.50 -6.91
CA SER A 124 -23.99 2.33 -6.21
C SER A 124 -25.14 2.72 -5.29
N PHE A 125 -24.97 3.80 -4.52
CA PHE A 125 -25.99 4.32 -3.61
C PHE A 125 -27.25 4.76 -4.36
N LEU A 126 -27.09 5.59 -5.40
CA LEU A 126 -28.22 6.02 -6.23
C LEU A 126 -28.94 4.83 -6.86
N THR A 127 -28.20 3.83 -7.33
CA THR A 127 -28.82 2.62 -7.90
C THR A 127 -29.60 1.81 -6.86
N SER A 128 -29.07 1.69 -5.64
CA SER A 128 -29.73 1.00 -4.53
C SER A 128 -31.02 1.72 -4.09
N VAL A 129 -30.98 3.04 -3.91
CA VAL A 129 -32.14 3.87 -3.54
C VAL A 129 -33.24 3.80 -4.60
N TRP A 130 -32.86 3.87 -5.88
CA TRP A 130 -33.81 3.75 -6.98
C TRP A 130 -34.48 2.37 -7.01
N GLY A 131 -33.71 1.30 -6.77
CA GLY A 131 -34.25 -0.05 -6.65
C GLY A 131 -35.24 -0.18 -5.49
N ALA A 132 -34.90 0.37 -4.31
CA ALA A 132 -35.77 0.35 -3.14
C ALA A 132 -37.07 1.14 -3.36
N HIS A 133 -36.99 2.33 -3.96
CA HIS A 133 -38.16 3.13 -4.30
C HIS A 133 -39.11 2.39 -5.25
N ARG A 134 -38.56 1.70 -6.27
CA ARG A 134 -39.37 0.90 -7.21
C ARG A 134 -40.01 -0.31 -6.53
N MET A 135 -39.34 -0.92 -5.56
CA MET A 135 -39.90 -2.01 -4.74
C MET A 135 -41.11 -1.53 -3.93
N LEU A 136 -41.03 -0.35 -3.33
CA LEU A 136 -42.15 0.24 -2.58
C LEU A 136 -43.32 0.64 -3.48
N ALA A 137 -43.04 1.14 -4.69
CA ALA A 137 -44.08 1.66 -5.58
C ALA A 137 -44.78 0.59 -6.43
N GLY A 138 -44.06 -0.44 -6.87
CA GLY A 138 -44.57 -1.43 -7.85
C GLY A 138 -44.29 -2.89 -7.49
N GLY A 139 -43.89 -3.16 -6.25
CA GLY A 139 -43.56 -4.51 -5.78
C GLY A 139 -42.25 -5.07 -6.35
N ALA A 140 -41.98 -6.34 -6.05
CA ALA A 140 -40.70 -6.99 -6.35
C ALA A 140 -40.44 -7.17 -7.86
N VAL A 141 -41.49 -7.45 -8.65
CA VAL A 141 -41.38 -7.65 -10.10
C VAL A 141 -40.89 -6.38 -10.80
N GLU A 142 -41.50 -5.24 -10.51
CA GLU A 142 -41.14 -3.97 -11.14
C GLU A 142 -39.76 -3.49 -10.67
N ALA A 143 -39.39 -3.76 -9.42
CA ALA A 143 -38.05 -3.49 -8.90
C ALA A 143 -36.97 -4.32 -9.62
N ALA A 144 -37.21 -5.63 -9.77
CA ALA A 144 -36.30 -6.54 -10.47
C ALA A 144 -36.15 -6.18 -11.96
N ARG A 145 -37.26 -5.79 -12.61
CA ARG A 145 -37.26 -5.30 -14.00
C ARG A 145 -36.49 -3.99 -14.15
N SER A 146 -36.66 -3.05 -13.22
CA SER A 146 -35.97 -1.76 -13.24
C SER A 146 -34.45 -1.94 -13.09
N LEU A 147 -34.02 -2.81 -12.17
CA LEU A 147 -32.60 -3.10 -11.96
C LEU A 147 -32.00 -3.89 -13.13
N SER A 148 -32.70 -4.85 -13.73
CA SER A 148 -32.18 -5.63 -14.86
C SER A 148 -32.08 -4.83 -16.16
N SER A 149 -33.02 -3.94 -16.46
CA SER A 149 -33.08 -3.23 -17.76
C SER A 149 -32.37 -1.87 -17.74
N GLY A 150 -32.57 -1.06 -16.70
CA GLY A 150 -32.14 0.34 -16.66
C GLY A 150 -30.89 0.61 -15.82
N SER A 151 -30.50 -0.34 -14.96
CA SER A 151 -29.39 -0.13 -14.02
C SER A 151 -28.07 -0.77 -14.45
N VAL A 152 -28.05 -1.57 -15.52
CA VAL A 152 -26.84 -2.28 -16.00
C VAL A 152 -25.69 -1.32 -16.23
N LEU A 153 -25.93 -0.22 -16.95
CA LEU A 153 -24.88 0.78 -17.22
C LEU A 153 -24.35 1.43 -15.94
N ARG A 154 -25.24 1.78 -14.99
CA ARG A 154 -24.85 2.39 -13.71
C ARG A 154 -24.05 1.44 -12.85
N ARG A 155 -24.45 0.17 -12.82
CA ARG A 155 -23.71 -0.89 -12.13
C ARG A 155 -22.33 -1.11 -12.75
N ILE A 156 -22.23 -1.13 -14.08
CA ILE A 156 -20.93 -1.25 -14.78
C ILE A 156 -20.04 -0.06 -14.43
N LEU A 157 -20.60 1.15 -14.44
CA LEU A 157 -19.86 2.35 -14.06
C LEU A 157 -19.37 2.28 -12.60
N ALA A 158 -20.20 1.80 -11.68
CA ALA A 158 -19.82 1.58 -10.29
C ALA A 158 -18.69 0.56 -10.14
N GLU A 159 -18.85 -0.63 -10.73
CA GLU A 159 -17.84 -1.69 -10.66
C GLU A 159 -16.52 -1.25 -11.33
N SER A 160 -16.56 -0.64 -12.52
CA SER A 160 -15.36 -0.17 -13.22
C SER A 160 -14.64 0.96 -12.48
N SER A 161 -15.39 1.92 -11.92
CA SER A 161 -14.79 2.98 -11.11
C SER A 161 -14.17 2.44 -9.82
N LEU A 162 -14.77 1.43 -9.16
CA LEU A 162 -14.14 0.77 -8.01
C LEU A 162 -12.80 0.15 -8.37
N TYR A 163 -12.72 -0.60 -9.47
CA TYR A 163 -11.46 -1.23 -9.88
C TYR A 163 -10.41 -0.21 -10.32
N MET A 164 -10.81 0.83 -11.06
CA MET A 164 -9.90 1.94 -11.42
C MET A 164 -9.37 2.64 -10.17
N SER A 165 -10.21 2.80 -9.14
CA SER A 165 -9.79 3.33 -7.85
C SER A 165 -8.71 2.46 -7.19
N MET A 166 -8.92 1.13 -7.14
CA MET A 166 -7.91 0.19 -6.63
C MET A 166 -6.59 0.26 -7.40
N PHE A 167 -6.64 0.35 -8.72
CA PHE A 167 -5.46 0.49 -9.58
C PHE A 167 -4.70 1.79 -9.27
N CYS A 168 -5.39 2.94 -9.27
CA CYS A 168 -4.80 4.23 -8.95
C CYS A 168 -4.21 4.26 -7.53
N PHE A 169 -4.88 3.61 -6.57
CA PHE A 169 -4.41 3.49 -5.20
C PHE A 169 -3.12 2.66 -5.09
N LEU A 170 -2.99 1.57 -5.84
CA LEU A 170 -1.75 0.81 -5.89
C LEU A 170 -0.61 1.58 -6.55
N ALA A 171 -0.93 2.34 -7.60
CA ALA A 171 0.03 3.24 -8.23
C ALA A 171 0.51 4.31 -7.23
N SER A 172 -0.39 4.91 -6.45
CA SER A 172 -0.02 5.89 -5.43
C SER A 172 0.76 5.27 -4.27
N LEU A 173 0.39 4.06 -3.80
CA LEU A 173 1.15 3.31 -2.81
C LEU A 173 2.57 2.99 -3.30
N ASN A 174 2.73 2.59 -4.57
CA ASN A 174 4.05 2.35 -5.12
C ASN A 174 4.91 3.63 -5.10
N ILE A 175 4.34 4.77 -5.52
CA ILE A 175 5.04 6.07 -5.44
C ILE A 175 5.39 6.43 -3.99
N TYR A 176 4.46 6.25 -3.06
CA TYR A 176 4.69 6.51 -1.63
C TYR A 176 5.83 5.65 -1.07
N ILE A 177 5.82 4.34 -1.36
CA ILE A 177 6.88 3.42 -0.95
C ILE A 177 8.22 3.86 -1.54
N TRP A 178 8.24 4.27 -2.81
CA TRP A 178 9.44 4.86 -3.41
C TRP A 178 9.85 6.15 -2.71
N MET A 179 8.94 7.07 -2.40
CA MET A 179 9.29 8.29 -1.66
C MET A 179 9.88 8.01 -0.27
N VAL A 180 9.24 7.13 0.51
CA VAL A 180 9.62 6.85 1.90
C VAL A 180 10.90 6.03 2.01
N TYR A 181 11.07 5.03 1.15
CA TYR A 181 12.17 4.07 1.27
C TYR A 181 13.33 4.32 0.32
N SER A 182 13.10 4.95 -0.82
CA SER A 182 14.23 5.35 -1.69
C SER A 182 14.94 6.57 -1.15
N GLY A 183 14.20 7.43 -0.44
CA GLY A 183 14.63 8.72 0.07
C GLY A 183 15.27 9.60 -1.01
N PRO A 184 15.82 10.76 -0.60
CA PRO A 184 16.78 11.46 -1.43
C PRO A 184 18.02 10.59 -1.68
N ASP A 185 18.80 10.91 -2.71
CA ASP A 185 20.10 10.27 -2.99
C ASP A 185 21.17 10.65 -1.95
N ILE A 186 20.87 10.43 -0.67
CA ILE A 186 21.74 10.70 0.48
C ILE A 186 22.61 9.49 0.82
N CYS A 187 22.28 8.31 0.28
CA CYS A 187 23.10 7.13 0.48
C CYS A 187 24.39 7.22 -0.33
N PRO A 188 25.54 6.90 0.27
CA PRO A 188 26.79 7.00 -0.46
C PRO A 188 26.97 5.93 -1.53
N THR A 189 26.17 4.85 -1.51
CA THR A 189 26.10 3.87 -2.59
C THR A 189 25.81 4.53 -3.95
N TYR A 190 25.10 5.67 -3.96
CA TYR A 190 24.70 6.38 -5.18
C TYR A 190 25.58 7.59 -5.49
N ARG A 191 26.06 8.33 -4.48
CA ARG A 191 26.83 9.58 -4.66
C ARG A 191 28.29 9.52 -4.16
N GLY A 192 28.74 8.37 -3.67
CA GLY A 192 30.05 8.20 -3.06
C GLY A 192 30.23 9.09 -1.82
N SER A 193 31.46 9.57 -1.61
CA SER A 193 31.83 10.46 -0.50
C SER A 193 31.09 11.80 -0.50
N ALA A 194 30.56 12.26 -1.65
CA ALA A 194 29.80 13.50 -1.74
C ALA A 194 28.36 13.39 -1.21
N SER A 195 27.92 12.18 -0.83
CA SER A 195 26.59 11.99 -0.25
C SER A 195 26.48 12.59 1.16
N PHE A 196 25.26 12.98 1.55
CA PHE A 196 25.00 13.54 2.87
C PHE A 196 25.40 12.57 3.99
N CYS A 197 25.01 11.30 3.90
CA CYS A 197 25.32 10.34 4.94
C CYS A 197 26.82 10.01 5.04
N ALA A 198 27.57 10.09 3.94
CA ALA A 198 29.03 9.93 4.00
C ALA A 198 29.69 11.09 4.73
N ARG A 199 29.24 12.33 4.49
CA ARG A 199 29.72 13.53 5.18
C ARG A 199 29.36 13.51 6.66
N LEU A 200 28.12 13.18 6.99
CA LEU A 200 27.72 13.02 8.40
C LEU A 200 28.57 11.95 9.11
N GLY A 201 28.81 10.80 8.47
CA GLY A 201 29.68 9.77 9.04
C GLY A 201 31.14 10.22 9.19
N GLU A 202 31.62 11.09 8.30
CA GLU A 202 32.93 11.74 8.39
C GLU A 202 32.98 12.71 9.57
N ASP A 203 31.98 13.58 9.70
CA ASP A 203 31.90 14.58 10.78
C ASP A 203 31.85 13.91 12.16
N LEU A 204 31.05 12.84 12.29
CA LEU A 204 31.00 12.02 13.51
C LEU A 204 32.36 11.37 13.82
N TYR A 205 33.06 10.87 12.80
CA TYR A 205 34.39 10.29 12.98
C TYR A 205 35.43 11.35 13.36
N VAL A 206 35.48 12.49 12.66
CA VAL A 206 36.42 13.58 12.92
C VAL A 206 36.23 14.14 14.32
N ALA A 207 34.99 14.23 14.81
CA ALA A 207 34.70 14.62 16.19
C ALA A 207 35.14 13.56 17.22
N SER A 208 34.95 12.28 16.91
CA SER A 208 35.22 11.18 17.84
C SER A 208 36.69 10.75 17.89
N ALA A 209 37.43 10.89 16.79
CA ALA A 209 38.79 10.38 16.66
C ALA A 209 39.79 11.02 17.65
N PRO A 210 39.83 12.35 17.86
CA PRO A 210 40.73 12.95 18.86
C PRO A 210 40.48 12.43 20.28
N PHE A 211 39.21 12.18 20.61
CA PHE A 211 38.81 11.67 21.91
C PHE A 211 39.19 10.19 22.10
N CYS A 212 39.06 9.38 21.05
CA CYS A 212 39.28 7.93 21.13
C CYS A 212 40.69 7.46 20.79
N LYS A 213 41.46 8.17 19.95
CA LYS A 213 42.83 7.80 19.54
C LYS A 213 43.78 7.49 20.73
N PRO A 214 43.81 8.29 21.81
CA PRO A 214 44.63 7.96 23.00
C PRO A 214 44.21 6.66 23.68
N ARG A 215 42.92 6.31 23.60
CA ARG A 215 42.34 5.10 24.19
C ARG A 215 42.52 3.87 23.31
N CYS A 216 42.71 4.05 22.00
CA CYS A 216 42.96 2.93 21.08
C CYS A 216 44.22 2.13 21.42
N GLN A 217 45.23 2.75 22.05
CA GLN A 217 46.45 2.04 22.48
C GLN A 217 46.23 1.21 23.76
N LEU A 218 45.26 1.61 24.59
CA LEU A 218 44.93 0.97 25.87
C LEU A 218 43.91 -0.14 25.72
N LEU A 219 42.96 0.05 24.80
CA LEU A 219 42.04 -0.98 24.36
C LEU A 219 42.85 -1.92 23.47
N ASP A 220 43.24 -3.09 23.98
CA ASP A 220 43.89 -4.15 23.20
C ASP A 220 42.88 -4.72 22.17
N ILE A 221 42.61 -3.95 21.12
CA ILE A 221 41.50 -4.15 20.15
C ILE A 221 41.73 -5.41 19.31
N HIS A 222 42.92 -5.99 19.34
CA HIS A 222 43.21 -7.24 18.64
C HIS A 222 42.69 -8.48 19.39
N GLY A 223 42.26 -8.34 20.66
CA GLY A 223 42.06 -9.50 21.55
C GLY A 223 40.71 -10.21 21.48
N ASP A 224 39.57 -9.50 21.51
CA ASP A 224 38.34 -10.19 22.00
C ASP A 224 37.05 -9.99 21.19
N GLY A 225 37.06 -9.22 20.09
CA GLY A 225 35.89 -9.07 19.19
C GLY A 225 34.57 -8.74 19.90
N ARG A 226 34.64 -8.23 21.14
CA ARG A 226 33.50 -8.23 22.06
C ARG A 226 32.58 -7.08 21.66
N ARG A 227 31.48 -7.44 21.00
CA ARG A 227 30.45 -6.51 20.51
C ARG A 227 29.94 -5.63 21.65
N CYS A 228 29.73 -4.35 21.33
CA CYS A 228 29.00 -3.43 22.19
C CYS A 228 27.63 -3.97 22.58
N ARG A 229 27.43 -4.16 23.88
CA ARG A 229 26.16 -4.57 24.47
C ARG A 229 25.40 -3.35 24.95
N ALA A 230 24.09 -3.52 25.12
CA ALA A 230 23.21 -2.46 25.62
C ALA A 230 23.58 -1.97 27.03
N GLY A 231 24.35 -2.74 27.82
CA GLY A 231 24.82 -2.35 29.16
C GLY A 231 26.21 -1.70 29.19
N ASP A 232 26.93 -1.69 28.07
CA ASP A 232 28.30 -1.17 28.05
C ASP A 232 28.31 0.36 28.13
N ASN A 233 29.40 0.93 28.65
CA ASN A 233 29.63 2.36 28.70
C ASN A 233 29.62 2.93 27.27
N MET A 234 28.81 3.97 27.05
CA MET A 234 28.64 4.64 25.77
C MET A 234 29.99 5.07 25.17
N THR A 235 30.86 5.63 25.99
CA THR A 235 32.19 6.13 25.58
C THR A 235 33.13 5.00 25.18
N GLU A 236 33.14 3.89 25.92
CA GLU A 236 33.94 2.71 25.59
C GLU A 236 33.47 2.11 24.28
N CYS A 237 32.16 2.08 24.06
CA CYS A 237 31.56 1.60 22.83
C CYS A 237 31.89 2.45 21.61
N LEU A 238 31.80 3.77 21.75
CA LEU A 238 32.24 4.70 20.72
C LEU A 238 33.69 4.44 20.34
N CYS A 239 34.59 4.38 21.34
CA CYS A 239 36.01 4.20 21.05
C CYS A 239 36.34 2.82 20.49
N LYS A 240 35.68 1.74 20.93
CA LYS A 240 35.83 0.43 20.29
C LYS A 240 35.50 0.49 18.80
N GLU A 241 34.43 1.19 18.41
CA GLU A 241 34.05 1.32 17.00
C GLU A 241 34.99 2.22 16.21
N VAL A 242 35.40 3.36 16.77
CA VAL A 242 36.38 4.26 16.15
C VAL A 242 37.71 3.53 15.94
N CYS A 243 38.16 2.74 16.90
CA CYS A 243 39.45 2.06 16.81
C CYS A 243 39.39 0.72 16.04
N LYS A 244 38.20 0.22 15.67
CA LYS A 244 38.03 -1.08 14.98
C LYS A 244 38.60 -1.07 13.57
N PHE A 245 38.59 0.09 12.92
CA PHE A 245 38.97 0.22 11.52
C PHE A 245 40.12 1.22 11.37
N ASP A 246 40.98 0.97 10.39
CA ASP A 246 41.89 1.99 9.89
C ASP A 246 41.11 2.89 8.92
N TRP A 247 40.55 3.99 9.46
CA TRP A 247 39.72 4.93 8.71
C TRP A 247 40.50 5.70 7.63
N GLU A 248 41.83 5.65 7.67
CA GLU A 248 42.70 6.29 6.68
C GLU A 248 42.86 5.42 5.42
N GLN A 249 42.53 4.12 5.48
CA GLN A 249 42.61 3.22 4.33
C GLN A 249 41.33 3.26 3.48
N PRO A 250 41.44 3.44 2.15
CA PRO A 250 40.29 3.30 1.25
C PRO A 250 39.85 1.83 1.20
N PHE A 251 38.60 1.58 1.60
CA PHE A 251 38.04 0.23 1.58
C PHE A 251 37.99 -0.35 0.15
N ASN A 252 38.59 -1.53 -0.03
CA ASN A 252 38.65 -2.19 -1.33
C ASN A 252 37.37 -3.00 -1.60
N TRP A 253 36.55 -2.53 -2.54
CA TRP A 253 35.32 -3.22 -2.96
C TRP A 253 35.57 -4.49 -3.77
N SER A 254 36.72 -4.62 -4.43
CA SER A 254 36.99 -5.72 -5.37
C SER A 254 36.97 -7.11 -4.73
N THR A 255 37.18 -7.19 -3.41
CA THR A 255 37.17 -8.45 -2.65
C THR A 255 35.77 -8.83 -2.13
N HIS A 256 34.80 -7.90 -2.12
CA HIS A 256 33.48 -8.11 -1.51
C HIS A 256 32.34 -7.55 -2.37
N ALA A 257 31.99 -8.33 -3.39
CA ALA A 257 30.81 -8.20 -4.26
C ALA A 257 30.78 -7.01 -5.24
N SER A 258 30.26 -7.31 -6.43
CA SER A 258 30.07 -6.46 -7.59
C SER A 258 29.19 -5.24 -7.30
N VAL A 259 29.78 -4.17 -6.77
CA VAL A 259 29.13 -2.86 -6.63
C VAL A 259 29.65 -1.92 -7.73
N PRO A 260 28.80 -1.13 -8.42
CA PRO A 260 29.18 -0.41 -9.64
C PRO A 260 30.17 0.75 -9.47
N ASN A 261 30.51 1.15 -8.24
CA ASN A 261 31.25 2.37 -7.96
C ASN A 261 32.58 2.10 -7.21
N PRO A 262 33.68 1.82 -7.91
CA PRO A 262 35.02 1.76 -7.31
C PRO A 262 35.45 3.17 -6.86
N GLY A 263 35.91 3.32 -5.61
CA GLY A 263 36.43 4.59 -5.07
C GLY A 263 35.75 5.13 -3.81
N VAL A 264 34.81 4.36 -3.24
CA VAL A 264 33.97 4.79 -2.13
C VAL A 264 34.53 4.26 -0.80
N ALA A 265 35.04 5.14 0.08
CA ALA A 265 35.69 4.75 1.36
C ALA A 265 34.68 4.24 2.41
N VAL A 266 34.44 2.93 2.46
CA VAL A 266 33.34 2.27 3.21
C VAL A 266 33.35 2.46 4.73
N HIS A 267 34.41 2.99 5.32
CA HIS A 267 34.47 3.15 6.78
C HIS A 267 33.41 4.15 7.30
N HIS A 268 33.11 5.22 6.54
CA HIS A 268 32.10 6.24 6.88
C HIS A 268 30.65 5.71 6.95
N TYR A 269 30.45 4.42 6.65
CA TYR A 269 29.17 3.73 6.45
C TYR A 269 28.89 2.80 7.63
N HIS A 270 29.89 2.55 8.47
CA HIS A 270 29.71 1.66 9.61
C HIS A 270 28.80 2.29 10.68
N TRP A 271 28.87 3.62 10.83
CA TRP A 271 28.07 4.40 11.77
C TRP A 271 26.58 4.08 11.74
N PHE A 272 26.03 3.87 10.55
CA PHE A 272 24.59 3.64 10.39
C PHE A 272 24.24 2.19 10.01
N GLY A 273 25.24 1.29 10.03
CA GLY A 273 25.10 -0.16 9.83
C GLY A 273 24.62 -0.58 8.46
N TYR A 274 25.27 -0.03 7.44
CA TYR A 274 24.99 -0.30 6.04
C TYR A 274 25.36 -1.71 5.58
N LYS A 275 26.16 -2.49 6.35
CA LYS A 275 26.63 -3.82 5.93
C LYS A 275 26.19 -4.89 6.94
N PRO A 276 25.62 -6.03 6.48
CA PRO A 276 25.23 -7.15 7.35
C PRO A 276 26.41 -7.98 7.85
N LEU A 277 27.65 -7.53 7.68
CA LEU A 277 28.82 -8.33 8.01
C LEU A 277 28.92 -8.62 9.51
N GLU A 278 28.43 -7.72 10.36
CA GLU A 278 28.16 -8.04 11.76
C GLU A 278 26.96 -7.24 12.29
N PRO A 279 25.88 -7.88 12.77
CA PRO A 279 24.73 -7.17 13.34
C PRO A 279 25.12 -6.58 14.69
N MET A 280 25.49 -5.30 14.70
CA MET A 280 25.47 -4.50 15.92
C MET A 280 24.02 -4.29 16.36
N PRO A 281 23.67 -4.51 17.65
CA PRO A 281 22.34 -4.22 18.16
C PRO A 281 21.94 -2.75 17.90
N LYS A 282 20.68 -2.52 17.48
CA LYS A 282 20.15 -1.17 17.19
C LYS A 282 20.41 -0.18 18.35
N ALA A 283 20.22 -0.63 19.59
CA ALA A 283 20.44 0.19 20.79
C ALA A 283 21.93 0.56 21.01
N ALA A 284 22.87 -0.33 20.66
CA ALA A 284 24.29 -0.01 20.78
C ALA A 284 24.69 1.07 19.74
N ARG A 285 24.14 0.97 18.54
CA ARG A 285 24.38 1.96 17.48
C ARG A 285 23.83 3.34 17.84
N GLU A 286 22.62 3.38 18.39
CA GLU A 286 22.01 4.62 18.89
C GLU A 286 22.92 5.30 19.92
N LYS A 287 23.44 4.55 20.91
CA LYS A 287 24.40 5.09 21.87
C LYS A 287 25.67 5.64 21.22
N ILE A 288 26.25 4.93 20.26
CA ILE A 288 27.47 5.35 19.56
C ILE A 288 27.22 6.65 18.79
N VAL A 289 26.09 6.74 18.09
CA VAL A 289 25.67 7.95 17.37
C VAL A 289 25.46 9.11 18.35
N THR A 290 24.71 8.91 19.44
CA THR A 290 24.49 9.94 20.46
C THR A 290 25.80 10.46 21.03
N ALA A 291 26.74 9.57 21.36
CA ALA A 291 28.06 9.95 21.87
C ALA A 291 28.86 10.78 20.86
N ALA A 292 28.89 10.32 19.60
CA ALA A 292 29.60 11.02 18.53
C ALA A 292 28.97 12.38 18.22
N SER A 293 27.63 12.48 18.21
CA SER A 293 26.89 13.73 18.03
C SER A 293 27.13 14.70 19.18
N SER A 294 27.20 14.22 20.43
CA SER A 294 27.55 15.03 21.60
C SER A 294 28.95 15.65 21.44
N LEU A 295 29.95 14.85 21.04
CA LEU A 295 31.30 15.34 20.76
C LEU A 295 31.32 16.33 19.59
N MET A 296 30.62 16.03 18.50
CA MET A 296 30.54 16.88 17.30
C MET A 296 29.98 18.27 17.62
N CYS A 297 28.98 18.33 18.49
CA CYS A 297 28.32 19.58 18.90
C CYS A 297 28.93 20.21 20.16
N ASN A 298 30.01 19.63 20.73
CA ASN A 298 30.60 20.03 22.02
C ASN A 298 29.58 20.12 23.17
N HIS A 299 28.57 19.24 23.18
CA HIS A 299 27.44 19.34 24.10
C HIS A 299 27.86 19.12 25.56
N GLU A 300 28.57 18.03 25.87
CA GLU A 300 29.06 17.73 27.23
C GLU A 300 29.89 18.87 27.83
N ARG A 301 30.83 19.45 27.06
CA ARG A 301 31.64 20.59 27.53
C ARG A 301 30.78 21.81 27.88
N LEU A 302 29.80 22.12 27.05
CA LEU A 302 28.90 23.26 27.27
C LEU A 302 27.92 22.99 28.41
N GLU A 303 27.56 21.73 28.64
CA GLU A 303 26.76 21.32 29.79
C GLU A 303 27.54 21.54 31.11
N ASP A 304 28.80 21.11 31.17
CA ASP A 304 29.68 21.36 32.33
C ASP A 304 29.89 22.87 32.58
N GLU A 305 30.16 23.66 31.52
CA GLU A 305 30.32 25.12 31.61
C GLU A 305 29.02 25.80 32.08
N LYS A 306 27.86 25.32 31.63
CA LYS A 306 26.54 25.81 32.04
C LYS A 306 26.30 25.55 33.52
N GLU A 307 26.52 24.32 33.99
CA GLU A 307 26.34 23.94 35.39
C GLU A 307 27.25 24.78 36.31
N HIS A 308 28.54 24.86 35.96
CA HIS A 308 29.51 25.65 36.71
C HIS A 308 29.14 27.15 36.77
N CYS A 309 28.62 27.70 35.67
CA CYS A 309 28.21 29.10 35.63
C CYS A 309 27.03 29.36 36.57
N PHE A 310 26.04 28.46 36.60
CA PHE A 310 24.89 28.57 37.51
C PHE A 310 25.27 28.42 38.98
N GLU A 311 26.29 27.62 39.30
CA GLU A 311 26.82 27.51 40.66
C GLU A 311 27.46 28.82 41.15
N ILE A 312 28.20 29.52 40.27
CA ILE A 312 28.91 30.76 40.62
C ILE A 312 28.01 32.00 40.54
N GLY A 313 26.97 31.97 39.71
CA GLY A 313 26.07 33.12 39.48
C GLY A 313 26.72 34.23 38.65
N SER A 314 27.54 33.87 37.65
CA SER A 314 28.22 34.84 36.78
C SER A 314 27.23 35.59 35.86
N PRO A 315 27.44 36.90 35.57
CA PRO A 315 26.61 37.64 34.62
C PRO A 315 26.70 37.09 33.18
N ASP A 316 27.76 36.35 32.84
CA ASP A 316 27.97 35.81 31.49
C ASP A 316 27.18 34.52 31.19
N CYS A 317 26.47 33.96 32.19
CA CYS A 317 25.76 32.67 32.04
C CYS A 317 24.71 32.67 30.93
N THR A 318 24.17 33.83 30.57
CA THR A 318 23.22 33.92 29.45
C THR A 318 23.87 33.49 28.13
N SER A 319 25.13 33.85 27.91
CA SER A 319 25.85 33.49 26.67
C SER A 319 26.16 31.99 26.60
N ILE A 320 26.58 31.41 27.73
CA ILE A 320 26.86 29.96 27.85
C ILE A 320 25.57 29.17 27.68
N PHE A 321 24.46 29.60 28.29
CA PHE A 321 23.16 28.95 28.15
C PHE A 321 22.69 28.94 26.68
N VAL A 322 22.82 30.06 25.96
CA VAL A 322 22.48 30.11 24.52
C VAL A 322 23.38 29.20 23.69
N ALA A 323 24.68 29.11 24.02
CA ALA A 323 25.59 28.19 23.35
C ALA A 323 25.23 26.72 23.61
N TRP A 324 24.89 26.36 24.85
CA TRP A 324 24.41 25.03 25.23
C TRP A 324 23.10 24.67 24.52
N GLN A 325 22.12 25.58 24.45
CA GLN A 325 20.88 25.32 23.72
C GLN A 325 21.14 25.03 22.23
N LYS A 326 22.06 25.78 21.60
CA LYS A 326 22.46 25.51 20.21
C LYS A 326 23.19 24.17 20.05
N SER A 327 23.97 23.74 21.04
CA SER A 327 24.63 22.44 21.00
C SER A 327 23.63 21.29 21.17
N GLU A 328 22.59 21.48 21.99
CA GLU A 328 21.47 20.56 22.12
C GLU A 328 20.71 20.41 20.79
N GLU A 329 20.32 21.52 20.16
CA GLU A 329 19.67 21.53 18.83
C GLU A 329 20.54 20.84 17.76
N CYS A 330 21.86 21.09 17.77
CA CYS A 330 22.83 20.43 16.90
C CYS A 330 22.89 18.92 17.15
N MET A 331 22.94 18.50 18.42
CA MET A 331 23.05 17.10 18.81
C MET A 331 21.78 16.34 18.41
N GLU A 332 20.60 16.87 18.72
CA GLU A 332 19.32 16.28 18.33
C GLU A 332 19.18 16.17 16.81
N GLY A 333 19.53 17.24 16.08
CA GLY A 333 19.54 17.24 14.62
C GLY A 333 20.47 16.18 14.04
N SER A 334 21.70 16.09 14.55
CA SER A 334 22.68 15.09 14.13
C SER A 334 22.20 13.65 14.39
N ILE A 335 21.60 13.39 15.54
CA ILE A 335 21.01 12.09 15.88
C ILE A 335 19.87 11.75 14.92
N GLN A 336 18.99 12.72 14.63
CA GLN A 336 17.89 12.54 13.70
C GLN A 336 18.36 12.27 12.28
N ASP A 337 19.36 13.01 11.80
CA ASP A 337 19.98 12.81 10.49
C ASP A 337 20.64 11.43 10.39
N ALA A 338 21.31 10.99 11.47
CA ALA A 338 21.87 9.66 11.55
C ALA A 338 20.79 8.56 11.50
N TRP A 339 19.64 8.79 12.12
CA TRP A 339 18.48 7.90 12.01
C TRP A 339 17.92 7.82 10.60
N GLN A 340 17.83 8.96 9.90
CA GLN A 340 17.43 9.00 8.50
C GLN A 340 18.45 8.23 7.62
N CYS A 341 19.74 8.45 7.83
CA CYS A 341 20.83 7.72 7.19
C CYS A 341 20.86 6.23 7.55
N SER A 342 20.35 5.82 8.71
CA SER A 342 20.18 4.40 9.02
C SER A 342 18.97 3.82 8.25
N LYS A 343 17.85 4.55 8.24
CA LYS A 343 16.59 4.11 7.61
C LYS A 343 16.70 3.94 6.10
N VAL A 344 17.13 4.99 5.37
CA VAL A 344 17.08 5.06 3.89
C VAL A 344 18.09 4.14 3.21
N CYS A 345 19.02 3.63 3.99
CA CYS A 345 20.35 3.29 3.54
C CYS A 345 20.81 1.95 4.13
N SER A 346 20.03 1.41 5.09
CA SER A 346 20.15 0.04 5.56
C SER A 346 19.94 -0.97 4.42
N TRP A 347 20.85 -1.95 4.34
CA TRP A 347 20.76 -3.02 3.37
C TRP A 347 19.82 -4.10 3.89
N THR A 348 18.98 -4.63 3.00
CA THR A 348 18.07 -5.74 3.32
C THR A 348 18.52 -6.96 2.53
N ARG A 349 18.87 -8.06 3.24
CA ARG A 349 19.33 -9.33 2.64
C ARG A 349 20.51 -9.18 1.67
N GLY A 350 21.42 -8.24 1.95
CA GLY A 350 22.59 -8.02 1.08
C GLY A 350 22.30 -7.21 -0.18
N TYR A 351 21.11 -6.62 -0.31
CA TYR A 351 20.79 -5.70 -1.39
C TYR A 351 20.73 -4.25 -0.88
N PRO A 352 21.18 -3.27 -1.69
CA PRO A 352 20.95 -1.88 -1.38
C PRO A 352 19.45 -1.57 -1.39
N PRO A 353 18.97 -0.63 -0.57
CA PRO A 353 17.55 -0.40 -0.34
C PRO A 353 16.73 -0.19 -1.63
N ARG A 354 17.23 0.57 -2.61
CA ARG A 354 16.51 0.74 -3.90
C ARG A 354 16.43 -0.54 -4.72
N ALA A 355 17.44 -1.41 -4.66
CA ALA A 355 17.38 -2.70 -5.34
C ALA A 355 16.42 -3.66 -4.64
N ALA A 356 16.43 -3.70 -3.31
CA ALA A 356 15.47 -4.49 -2.53
C ALA A 356 14.03 -3.99 -2.76
N LEU A 357 13.84 -2.68 -2.82
CA LEU A 357 12.56 -2.04 -3.11
C LEU A 357 12.10 -2.37 -4.52
N LYS A 358 12.97 -2.20 -5.52
CA LYS A 358 12.68 -2.56 -6.91
C LYS A 358 12.28 -4.02 -7.04
N LEU A 359 13.02 -4.93 -6.39
CA LEU A 359 12.68 -6.36 -6.38
C LEU A 359 11.29 -6.60 -5.77
N THR A 360 10.94 -5.87 -4.70
CA THR A 360 9.62 -5.98 -4.06
C THR A 360 8.53 -5.43 -4.98
N THR A 361 8.73 -4.25 -5.58
CA THR A 361 7.81 -3.66 -6.57
C THR A 361 7.59 -4.59 -7.75
N ASP A 362 8.66 -5.13 -8.33
CA ASP A 362 8.61 -5.98 -9.52
C ASP A 362 7.94 -7.33 -9.24
N LEU A 363 8.18 -7.92 -8.06
CA LEU A 363 7.61 -9.22 -7.69
C LEU A 363 6.18 -9.15 -7.14
N THR A 364 5.75 -8.02 -6.58
CA THR A 364 4.45 -7.92 -5.89
C THR A 364 3.49 -6.92 -6.55
N PHE A 365 3.92 -5.69 -6.80
CA PHE A 365 3.04 -4.65 -7.32
C PHE A 365 2.72 -4.86 -8.80
N ILE A 366 3.71 -5.23 -9.63
CA ILE A 366 3.47 -5.45 -11.07
C ILE A 366 2.47 -6.60 -11.30
N PRO A 367 2.63 -7.80 -10.72
CA PRO A 367 1.66 -8.88 -10.92
C PRO A 367 0.27 -8.52 -10.41
N LEU A 368 0.18 -7.82 -9.27
CA LEU A 368 -1.10 -7.42 -8.70
C LEU A 368 -1.81 -6.37 -9.58
N ALA A 369 -1.07 -5.41 -10.12
CA ALA A 369 -1.59 -4.45 -11.10
C ALA A 369 -2.06 -5.16 -12.39
N VAL A 370 -1.28 -6.12 -12.90
CA VAL A 370 -1.67 -6.93 -14.08
C VAL A 370 -2.94 -7.72 -13.79
N VAL A 371 -3.07 -8.35 -12.62
CA VAL A 371 -4.29 -9.07 -12.23
C VAL A 371 -5.49 -8.13 -12.18
N LEU A 372 -5.36 -6.93 -11.61
CA LEU A 372 -6.45 -5.94 -11.61
C LEU A 372 -6.83 -5.49 -13.02
N ILE A 373 -5.85 -5.27 -13.91
CA ILE A 373 -6.11 -4.94 -15.33
C ILE A 373 -6.83 -6.09 -16.03
N LEU A 374 -6.42 -7.34 -15.80
CA LEU A 374 -7.09 -8.50 -16.38
C LEU A 374 -8.51 -8.68 -15.84
N LEU A 375 -8.72 -8.48 -14.54
CA LEU A 375 -10.04 -8.55 -13.91
C LEU A 375 -10.98 -7.46 -14.43
N THR A 376 -10.50 -6.22 -14.54
CA THR A 376 -11.25 -5.11 -15.12
C THR A 376 -11.61 -5.37 -16.57
N PHE A 377 -10.64 -5.77 -17.39
CA PHE A 377 -10.87 -6.04 -18.81
C PHE A 377 -11.83 -7.20 -19.02
N THR A 378 -11.64 -8.31 -18.30
CA THR A 378 -12.54 -9.48 -18.36
C THR A 378 -13.96 -9.08 -17.95
N ARG A 379 -14.12 -8.28 -16.89
CA ARG A 379 -15.42 -7.77 -16.46
C ARG A 379 -16.04 -6.86 -17.52
N LEU A 380 -15.29 -5.93 -18.09
CA LEU A 380 -15.77 -5.06 -19.15
C LEU A 380 -16.24 -5.85 -20.38
N ILE A 381 -15.51 -6.90 -20.79
CA ILE A 381 -15.93 -7.79 -21.89
C ILE A 381 -17.25 -8.50 -21.53
N VAL A 382 -17.32 -9.14 -20.36
CA VAL A 382 -18.52 -9.85 -19.91
C VAL A 382 -19.73 -8.92 -19.91
N MET A 383 -19.53 -7.67 -19.49
CA MET A 383 -20.58 -6.66 -19.46
C MET A 383 -20.95 -6.13 -20.85
N ALA A 384 -19.97 -5.91 -21.73
CA ALA A 384 -20.21 -5.51 -23.12
C ALA A 384 -20.99 -6.59 -23.89
N LEU A 385 -20.66 -7.86 -23.67
CA LEU A 385 -21.39 -9.00 -24.27
C LEU A 385 -22.83 -9.05 -23.78
N ARG A 386 -23.10 -8.81 -22.49
CA ARG A 386 -24.47 -8.72 -21.96
C ARG A 386 -25.24 -7.54 -22.55
N ALA A 387 -24.63 -6.36 -22.56
CA ALA A 387 -25.24 -5.17 -23.13
C ALA A 387 -25.57 -5.37 -24.62
N TYR A 388 -24.64 -5.98 -25.37
CA TYR A 388 -24.85 -6.34 -26.76
C TYR A 388 -26.00 -7.32 -26.93
N TYR A 389 -26.06 -8.39 -26.13
CA TYR A 389 -27.13 -9.39 -26.18
C TYR A 389 -28.52 -8.79 -25.88
N VAL A 390 -28.61 -7.93 -24.86
CA VAL A 390 -29.86 -7.22 -24.53
C VAL A 390 -30.27 -6.30 -25.67
N PHE A 391 -29.31 -5.59 -26.28
CA PHE A 391 -29.59 -4.69 -27.39
C PHE A 391 -30.00 -5.43 -28.66
N SER A 392 -29.30 -6.50 -29.03
CA SER A 392 -29.63 -7.32 -30.20
C SER A 392 -31.03 -7.90 -30.08
N ARG A 393 -31.41 -8.35 -28.88
CA ARG A 393 -32.73 -8.89 -28.60
C ARG A 393 -33.84 -7.84 -28.70
N ARG A 394 -33.61 -6.61 -28.22
CA ARG A 394 -34.57 -5.52 -28.41
C ARG A 394 -34.73 -5.18 -29.89
N ARG A 395 -33.63 -5.18 -30.63
CA ARG A 395 -33.65 -4.90 -32.06
C ARG A 395 -34.46 -5.94 -32.84
N THR A 396 -34.33 -7.24 -32.53
CA THR A 396 -35.14 -8.27 -33.20
C THR A 396 -36.63 -8.08 -32.92
N ARG A 397 -37.03 -7.86 -31.66
CA ARG A 397 -38.44 -7.59 -31.32
C ARG A 397 -39.02 -6.37 -32.06
N VAL A 398 -38.25 -5.28 -32.14
CA VAL A 398 -38.68 -4.07 -32.88
C VAL A 398 -38.78 -4.35 -34.37
N HIS A 399 -37.85 -5.13 -34.93
CA HIS A 399 -37.88 -5.51 -36.33
C HIS A 399 -39.08 -6.41 -36.66
N ASP A 400 -39.41 -7.36 -35.78
CA ASP A 400 -40.57 -8.24 -35.95
C ASP A 400 -41.90 -7.45 -35.87
N MET A 401 -41.98 -6.47 -34.95
CA MET A 401 -43.12 -5.54 -34.87
C MET A 401 -43.25 -4.66 -36.13
N LEU A 402 -42.13 -4.22 -36.71
CA LEU A 402 -42.15 -3.38 -37.92
C LEU A 402 -42.48 -4.16 -39.20
N LEU A 403 -42.14 -5.44 -39.26
CA LEU A 403 -42.42 -6.29 -40.42
C LEU A 403 -43.89 -6.72 -40.52
N GLY A 404 -44.75 -6.38 -39.54
CA GLY A 404 -46.16 -6.76 -39.57
C GLY A 404 -46.39 -8.26 -39.50
N ASN A 405 -45.36 -9.03 -39.13
CA ASN A 405 -45.52 -10.39 -38.65
C ASN A 405 -46.12 -10.29 -37.24
N HIS A 406 -47.39 -9.88 -37.17
CA HIS A 406 -48.20 -10.24 -36.02
C HIS A 406 -48.08 -11.75 -35.90
N PRO A 407 -47.69 -12.30 -34.72
CA PRO A 407 -47.84 -13.72 -34.48
C PRO A 407 -49.28 -14.04 -34.85
N ARG A 408 -49.43 -14.82 -35.91
CA ARG A 408 -50.72 -15.27 -36.39
C ARG A 408 -51.30 -16.01 -35.19
N GLU A 409 -52.32 -15.44 -34.56
CA GLU A 409 -53.17 -16.17 -33.63
C GLU A 409 -53.80 -17.28 -34.48
N ASP A 410 -53.05 -18.37 -34.65
CA ASP A 410 -53.58 -19.59 -35.23
C ASP A 410 -54.59 -20.09 -34.20
N GLY A 411 -55.84 -19.67 -34.44
CA GLY A 411 -56.95 -19.85 -33.53
C GLY A 411 -57.07 -21.29 -33.08
N GLU A 412 -57.10 -21.46 -31.75
CA GLU A 412 -57.58 -22.68 -31.16
C GLU A 412 -59.04 -22.90 -31.57
N GLY A 413 -59.21 -24.07 -32.18
CA GLY A 413 -60.44 -24.82 -32.39
C GLY A 413 -61.62 -24.38 -31.54
N SER A 414 -62.67 -24.02 -32.27
CA SER A 414 -64.05 -24.22 -31.86
C SER A 414 -64.25 -25.69 -31.46
N GLU A 415 -64.20 -26.01 -30.16
CA GLU A 415 -64.83 -27.22 -29.62
C GLU A 415 -66.27 -26.86 -29.20
N SER A 416 -67.18 -27.19 -30.11
CA SER A 416 -68.62 -27.25 -29.89
C SER A 416 -68.96 -28.35 -28.86
N GLY A 417 -69.01 -28.00 -27.58
CA GLY A 417 -69.64 -28.81 -26.53
C GLY A 417 -71.16 -28.73 -26.66
N SER A 418 -71.77 -29.81 -27.15
CA SER A 418 -73.21 -29.99 -27.27
C SER A 418 -73.72 -30.68 -26.01
N ASP A 419 -74.39 -29.93 -25.13
CA ASP A 419 -75.12 -30.48 -23.98
C ASP A 419 -76.63 -30.31 -24.14
N SER A 420 -77.30 -31.44 -24.33
CA SER A 420 -78.71 -31.72 -24.02
C SER A 420 -78.73 -33.21 -23.67
N PRO A 421 -79.37 -33.62 -22.55
CA PRO A 421 -80.82 -33.87 -22.64
C PRO A 421 -81.64 -33.62 -21.35
N LEU A 422 -82.94 -33.42 -21.59
CA LEU A 422 -84.12 -33.57 -20.70
C LEU A 422 -84.32 -32.61 -19.52
#